data_AF-A0A4Y2BD06-F1
#
_entry.id   AF-A0A4Y2BD06-F1
#
_cell.length_a   1.000
_cell.length_b   1.000
_cell.length_c   1.000
_cell.angle_alpha   90.00
_cell.angle_beta   90.00
_cell.angle_gamma   90.00
#
_symmetry.space_group_name_H-M   'P 1'
#
loop_
_entity.id
_entity.type
_entity.pdbx_description
1 polymer ?
#
loop_
_entity_poly.entity_id
_entity_poly.type
_entity_poly.pdbx_seq_one_letter_code
_entity_poly.pdbx_strand_id
1 'polypeptide(L)'
;MQKRSDLSDVQKGMIIGFRAKGGSISETANFVNCSRAAVVKVYRAWKYGTIQNQRRDTCGASRAIDDRGERRLRRCVRANGRATVERLTAQMNQGATKSNDGIYHQDNARCHTARSVCAWFEEHQDEFTVLPWPANLPDLNPIENLWDHLDRVVRAMDPQPRNLAQLATALESAWLNIPVNTFRNLIDSLPARLAVVRSAKGGHISVTGLCILT
;
A
#
# COMPACT_ATOMS: atom_id res chain seq x y z
N MET A 1 -24.74 -4.72 18.39
CA MET A 1 -24.18 -4.88 17.03
C MET A 1 -23.79 -3.51 16.49
N GLN A 2 -22.59 -3.38 15.90
CA GLN A 2 -22.01 -2.10 15.43
C GLN A 2 -22.85 -1.42 14.32
N LYS A 3 -22.93 -0.08 14.36
CA LYS A 3 -23.57 0.75 13.31
C LYS A 3 -22.54 1.11 12.23
N ARG A 4 -23.00 1.59 11.07
CA ARG A 4 -22.13 1.95 9.93
C ARG A 4 -21.03 2.98 10.28
N SER A 5 -21.33 3.93 11.16
CA SER A 5 -20.39 4.95 11.65
C SER A 5 -19.21 4.35 12.40
N ASP A 6 -19.41 3.16 12.96
CA ASP A 6 -18.49 2.53 13.90
C ASP A 6 -17.60 1.48 13.20
N LEU A 7 -17.74 1.33 11.88
CA LEU A 7 -16.96 0.40 11.07
C LEU A 7 -15.67 1.07 10.58
N SER A 8 -14.54 0.39 10.77
CA SER A 8 -13.26 0.78 10.18
C SER A 8 -13.29 0.67 8.66
N ASP A 9 -12.37 1.35 7.97
CA ASP A 9 -12.30 1.27 6.50
C ASP A 9 -11.90 -0.12 6.02
N VAL A 10 -11.14 -0.87 6.82
CA VAL A 10 -10.86 -2.29 6.60
C VAL A 10 -12.14 -3.13 6.65
N GLN A 11 -12.99 -2.93 7.66
CA GLN A 11 -14.28 -3.63 7.76
C GLN A 11 -15.23 -3.25 6.60
N LYS A 12 -15.24 -1.98 6.18
CA LYS A 12 -16.00 -1.56 4.98
C LYS A 12 -15.47 -2.22 3.71
N GLY A 13 -14.15 -2.35 3.58
CA GLY A 13 -13.50 -3.06 2.48
C GLY A 13 -13.86 -4.54 2.43
N MET A 14 -13.84 -5.23 3.59
CA MET A 14 -14.29 -6.63 3.72
C MET A 14 -15.75 -6.79 3.31
N ILE A 15 -16.64 -5.88 3.73
CA ILE A 15 -18.05 -5.87 3.34
C ILE A 15 -18.20 -5.75 1.81
N ILE A 16 -17.47 -4.82 1.18
CA ILE A 16 -17.53 -4.61 -0.27
C ILE A 16 -17.01 -5.85 -1.01
N GLY A 17 -15.87 -6.38 -0.60
CA GLY A 17 -15.24 -7.56 -1.21
C GLY A 17 -16.11 -8.81 -1.14
N PHE A 18 -16.66 -9.13 0.04
CA PHE A 18 -17.55 -10.29 0.21
C PHE A 18 -18.84 -10.16 -0.62
N ARG A 19 -19.45 -8.97 -0.65
CA ARG A 19 -20.68 -8.72 -1.40
C ARG A 19 -20.46 -8.70 -2.92
N ALA A 20 -19.32 -8.21 -3.39
CA ALA A 20 -18.95 -8.23 -4.81
C ALA A 20 -18.71 -9.66 -5.32
N LYS A 21 -18.22 -10.57 -4.46
CA LYS A 21 -18.05 -12.01 -4.76
C LYS A 21 -19.33 -12.84 -4.61
N GLY A 22 -20.49 -12.21 -4.38
CA GLY A 22 -21.79 -12.89 -4.30
C GLY A 22 -22.17 -13.41 -2.91
N GLY A 23 -21.37 -13.19 -1.86
CA GLY A 23 -21.70 -13.63 -0.49
C GLY A 23 -22.99 -12.97 0.03
N SER A 24 -23.78 -13.70 0.83
CA SER A 24 -25.07 -13.17 1.33
C SER A 24 -24.88 -12.04 2.35
N ILE A 25 -25.92 -11.22 2.54
CA ILE A 25 -25.89 -10.12 3.52
C ILE A 25 -25.71 -10.65 4.95
N SER A 26 -26.31 -11.80 5.26
CA SER A 26 -26.22 -12.43 6.59
C SER A 26 -24.83 -12.99 6.87
N GLU A 27 -24.25 -13.69 5.91
CA GLU A 27 -22.88 -14.23 6.05
C GLU A 27 -21.85 -13.10 6.18
N THR A 28 -21.99 -12.04 5.38
CA THR A 28 -21.11 -10.87 5.46
C THR A 28 -21.23 -10.17 6.82
N ALA A 29 -22.45 -10.06 7.34
CA ALA A 29 -22.72 -9.46 8.64
C ALA A 29 -22.07 -10.26 9.78
N ASN A 30 -22.17 -11.59 9.73
CA ASN A 30 -21.54 -12.48 10.72
C ASN A 30 -20.01 -12.45 10.61
N PHE A 31 -19.47 -12.49 9.39
CA PHE A 31 -18.03 -12.46 9.12
C PHE A 31 -17.36 -11.18 9.64
N VAL A 32 -17.98 -10.02 9.38
CA VAL A 32 -17.44 -8.71 9.82
C VAL A 32 -17.90 -8.33 11.23
N ASN A 33 -18.72 -9.18 11.86
CA ASN A 33 -19.36 -8.94 13.15
C ASN A 33 -20.11 -7.59 13.23
N CYS A 34 -20.90 -7.30 12.20
CA CYS A 34 -21.66 -6.05 12.10
C CYS A 34 -23.13 -6.30 11.77
N SER A 35 -23.97 -5.28 11.89
CA SER A 35 -25.40 -5.41 11.56
C SER A 35 -25.62 -5.60 10.04
N ARG A 36 -26.62 -6.41 9.67
CA ARG A 36 -27.06 -6.57 8.26
C ARG A 36 -27.39 -5.23 7.58
N ALA A 37 -27.89 -4.26 8.34
CA ALA A 37 -28.17 -2.91 7.86
C ALA A 37 -26.90 -2.12 7.52
N ALA A 38 -25.80 -2.31 8.26
CA ALA A 38 -24.53 -1.68 7.96
C ALA A 38 -23.94 -2.21 6.65
N VAL A 39 -24.00 -3.54 6.44
CA VAL A 39 -23.60 -4.20 5.18
C VAL A 39 -24.31 -3.58 3.97
N VAL A 40 -25.64 -3.42 4.05
CA VAL A 40 -26.44 -2.85 2.95
C VAL A 40 -26.06 -1.39 2.67
N LYS A 41 -25.90 -0.56 3.70
CA LYS A 41 -25.59 0.86 3.54
C LYS A 41 -24.19 1.09 2.97
N VAL A 42 -23.19 0.32 3.41
CA VAL A 42 -21.82 0.41 2.88
C VAL A 42 -21.80 -0.02 1.41
N TYR A 43 -22.40 -1.16 1.08
CA TYR A 43 -22.40 -1.67 -0.29
C TYR A 43 -23.16 -0.76 -1.27
N ARG A 44 -24.29 -0.18 -0.86
CA ARG A 44 -25.04 0.78 -1.70
C ARG A 44 -24.28 2.09 -1.92
N ALA A 45 -23.62 2.61 -0.89
CA ALA A 45 -22.80 3.81 -1.02
C ALA A 45 -21.63 3.58 -1.99
N TRP A 46 -21.00 2.40 -1.94
CA TRP A 46 -19.97 2.03 -2.91
C TRP A 46 -20.52 1.84 -4.33
N LYS A 47 -21.65 1.13 -4.47
CA LYS A 47 -22.23 0.80 -5.78
C LYS A 47 -22.83 2.01 -6.52
N TYR A 48 -23.34 3.00 -5.80
CA TYR A 48 -24.11 4.12 -6.37
C TYR A 48 -23.58 5.53 -6.02
N GLY A 49 -22.53 5.67 -5.20
CA GLY A 49 -22.11 6.95 -4.62
C GLY A 49 -21.23 7.86 -5.48
N THR A 50 -20.85 7.48 -6.69
CA THR A 50 -19.82 8.19 -7.50
C THR A 50 -20.34 9.41 -8.29
N ILE A 51 -21.62 9.79 -8.22
CA ILE A 51 -22.21 10.79 -9.14
C ILE A 51 -22.26 12.24 -8.59
N GLN A 52 -21.85 12.53 -7.34
CA GLN A 52 -22.23 13.79 -6.68
C GLN A 52 -21.09 14.70 -6.15
N ASN A 53 -19.89 14.76 -6.77
CA ASN A 53 -18.98 15.87 -6.42
C ASN A 53 -17.92 16.22 -7.47
N GLN A 54 -18.31 17.05 -8.44
CA GLN A 54 -17.40 17.98 -9.12
C GLN A 54 -18.01 19.38 -9.08
N ARG A 55 -17.51 20.22 -8.17
CA ARG A 55 -17.50 21.68 -8.33
C ARG A 55 -16.20 22.21 -7.73
N ARG A 56 -15.35 22.81 -8.57
CA ARG A 56 -14.25 23.68 -8.14
C ARG A 56 -14.39 24.99 -8.90
N ASP A 57 -15.02 25.94 -8.23
CA ASP A 57 -14.98 27.35 -8.57
C ASP A 57 -13.55 27.85 -8.27
N THR A 58 -12.85 28.38 -9.28
CA THR A 58 -11.50 28.93 -9.11
C THR A 58 -11.49 30.41 -9.51
N CYS A 59 -11.58 31.28 -8.52
CA CYS A 59 -11.01 32.64 -8.56
C CYS A 59 -10.79 33.17 -7.14
N GLY A 60 -9.54 33.49 -6.79
CA GLY A 60 -9.16 34.06 -5.49
C GLY A 60 -7.64 34.04 -5.24
N ALA A 61 -7.14 35.04 -4.49
CA ALA A 61 -5.73 35.20 -4.14
C ALA A 61 -5.16 33.98 -3.38
N SER A 62 -3.91 33.63 -3.68
CA SER A 62 -3.25 32.46 -3.10
C SER A 62 -3.19 32.56 -1.58
N ARG A 63 -3.72 31.52 -0.92
CA ARG A 63 -3.83 31.44 0.53
C ARG A 63 -2.43 31.26 1.13
N ALA A 64 -2.14 31.96 2.23
CA ALA A 64 -0.88 31.83 2.97
C ALA A 64 -0.65 30.42 3.55
N ILE A 65 -1.72 29.65 3.67
CA ILE A 65 -1.73 28.26 4.08
C ILE A 65 -2.49 27.52 2.99
N ASP A 66 -1.86 26.53 2.37
CA ASP A 66 -2.51 25.70 1.36
C ASP A 66 -3.64 24.87 1.98
N ASP A 67 -4.50 24.27 1.14
CA ASP A 67 -5.64 23.47 1.62
C ASP A 67 -5.21 22.34 2.57
N ARG A 68 -3.93 21.94 2.51
CA ARG A 68 -3.30 20.90 3.33
C ARG A 68 -2.97 21.44 4.72
N GLY A 69 -2.31 22.58 4.82
CA GLY A 69 -2.02 23.25 6.09
C GLY A 69 -3.30 23.62 6.83
N GLU A 70 -4.36 24.01 6.12
CA GLU A 70 -5.65 24.31 6.74
C GLU A 70 -6.31 23.06 7.34
N ARG A 71 -6.29 21.92 6.63
CA ARG A 71 -6.84 20.66 7.13
C ARG A 71 -6.07 20.12 8.33
N ARG A 72 -4.74 20.24 8.32
CA ARG A 72 -3.87 19.84 9.44
C ARG A 72 -4.13 20.72 10.68
N LEU A 73 -4.25 22.03 10.50
CA LEU A 73 -4.61 22.98 11.56
C LEU A 73 -5.99 22.64 12.14
N ARG A 74 -7.01 22.42 11.29
CA ARG A 74 -8.37 22.05 11.75
C ARG A 74 -8.39 20.75 12.55
N ARG A 75 -7.59 19.75 12.20
CA ARG A 75 -7.44 18.51 12.98
C ARG A 75 -6.76 18.76 14.32
N CYS A 76 -5.66 19.50 14.33
CA CYS A 76 -4.90 19.82 15.55
C CYS A 76 -5.77 20.59 16.56
N VAL A 77 -6.50 21.60 16.09
CA VAL A 77 -7.41 22.41 16.92
C VAL A 77 -8.58 21.58 17.46
N ARG A 78 -9.18 20.70 16.63
CA ARG A 78 -10.28 19.82 17.08
C ARG A 78 -9.83 18.78 18.09
N ALA A 79 -8.64 18.21 17.90
CA ALA A 79 -8.06 17.25 18.82
C ALA A 79 -7.66 17.90 20.17
N ASN A 80 -7.49 19.22 20.20
CA ASN A 80 -6.97 19.96 21.33
C ASN A 80 -7.83 21.18 21.67
N GLY A 81 -9.13 21.00 21.88
CA GLY A 81 -10.09 22.10 22.10
C GLY A 81 -9.85 22.98 23.34
N ARG A 82 -8.83 22.70 24.16
CA ARG A 82 -8.41 23.48 25.34
C ARG A 82 -6.91 23.84 25.34
N ALA A 83 -6.17 23.56 24.26
CA ALA A 83 -4.73 23.85 24.22
C ALA A 83 -4.46 25.32 23.89
N THR A 84 -3.37 25.84 24.43
CA THR A 84 -2.87 27.18 24.10
C THR A 84 -2.29 27.22 22.69
N VAL A 85 -2.27 28.42 22.09
CA VAL A 85 -1.72 28.65 20.75
C VAL A 85 -0.28 28.17 20.64
N GLU A 86 0.54 28.35 21.67
CA GLU A 86 1.93 27.88 21.72
C GLU A 86 2.03 26.35 21.64
N ARG A 87 1.17 25.63 22.37
CA ARG A 87 1.14 24.17 22.35
C ARG A 87 0.68 23.62 20.99
N LEU A 88 -0.31 24.28 20.37
CA LEU A 88 -0.75 23.95 19.01
C LEU A 88 0.36 24.19 17.98
N THR A 89 1.11 25.29 18.14
CA THR A 89 2.23 25.66 17.26
C THR A 89 3.38 24.66 17.40
N ALA A 90 3.76 24.31 18.63
CA ALA A 90 4.76 23.28 18.89
C ALA A 90 4.35 21.92 18.31
N GLN A 91 3.07 21.53 18.43
CA GLN A 91 2.55 20.28 17.86
C GLN A 91 2.51 20.29 16.33
N MET A 92 2.23 21.43 15.70
CA MET A 92 2.38 21.57 14.24
C MET A 92 3.83 21.40 13.79
N ASN A 93 4.79 21.81 14.62
CA ASN A 93 6.22 21.70 14.33
C ASN A 93 6.84 20.34 14.72
N GLN A 94 6.15 19.50 15.51
CA GLN A 94 6.64 18.17 15.94
C GLN A 94 6.81 17.14 14.81
N GLY A 95 6.07 17.29 13.69
CA GLY A 95 6.23 16.44 12.50
C GLY A 95 7.47 16.79 11.65
N ALA A 96 8.18 17.88 11.97
CA ALA A 96 9.38 18.28 11.24
C ALA A 96 10.65 17.55 11.73
N THR A 97 10.56 16.76 12.79
CA THR A 97 11.72 16.08 13.38
C THR A 97 11.38 14.64 13.75
N LYS A 98 11.74 13.71 12.86
CA LYS A 98 12.36 12.38 13.14
C LYS A 98 12.10 11.46 11.96
N SER A 99 13.02 11.40 11.00
CA SER A 99 13.04 10.32 10.02
C SER A 99 14.20 9.36 10.29
N ASN A 100 13.88 8.25 10.96
CA ASN A 100 14.64 7.01 10.79
C ASN A 100 14.08 6.37 9.51
N ASP A 101 14.47 6.98 8.39
CA ASP A 101 13.79 7.03 7.10
C ASP A 101 13.90 5.70 6.32
N GLY A 102 12.98 4.78 6.56
CA GLY A 102 12.78 3.65 5.65
C GLY A 102 12.15 4.15 4.34
N ILE A 103 12.79 3.89 3.21
CA ILE A 103 12.24 4.22 1.88
C ILE A 103 11.36 3.05 1.41
N TYR A 104 10.09 3.33 1.12
CA TYR A 104 9.15 2.37 0.55
C TYR A 104 9.36 2.25 -0.97
N HIS A 105 9.63 1.02 -1.44
CA HIS A 105 9.77 0.72 -2.86
C HIS A 105 8.58 -0.13 -3.34
N GLN A 106 8.00 0.25 -4.47
CA GLN A 106 6.99 -0.52 -5.19
C GLN A 106 7.18 -0.37 -6.70
N ASP A 107 6.65 -1.32 -7.47
CA ASP A 107 6.55 -1.15 -8.92
C ASP A 107 5.41 -0.18 -9.31
N ASN A 108 5.41 0.25 -10.56
CA ASN A 108 4.37 1.12 -11.10
C ASN A 108 3.24 0.33 -11.79
N ALA A 109 2.91 -0.88 -11.33
CA ALA A 109 1.74 -1.56 -11.88
C ALA A 109 0.47 -0.73 -11.61
N ARG A 110 -0.53 -0.86 -12.49
CA ARG A 110 -1.72 0.03 -12.48
C ARG A 110 -2.47 0.03 -11.14
N CYS A 111 -2.41 -1.06 -10.38
CA CYS A 111 -3.00 -1.13 -9.05
C CYS A 111 -2.23 -0.29 -8.01
N HIS A 112 -0.90 -0.23 -8.09
CA HIS A 112 -0.03 0.57 -7.22
C HIS A 112 -0.07 2.06 -7.54
N THR A 113 -0.39 2.42 -8.78
CA THR A 113 -0.59 3.82 -9.21
C THR A 113 -2.06 4.25 -9.22
N ALA A 114 -2.96 3.45 -8.65
CA ALA A 114 -4.37 3.79 -8.59
C ALA A 114 -4.57 5.03 -7.70
N ARG A 115 -5.52 5.90 -8.07
CA ARG A 115 -5.77 7.17 -7.36
C ARG A 115 -5.95 6.99 -5.85
N SER A 116 -6.63 5.92 -5.44
CA SER A 116 -6.84 5.60 -4.02
C SER A 116 -5.53 5.27 -3.30
N VAL A 117 -4.58 4.61 -3.97
CA VAL A 117 -3.27 4.26 -3.41
C VAL A 117 -2.39 5.51 -3.35
N CYS A 118 -2.35 6.32 -4.41
CA CYS A 118 -1.64 7.60 -4.40
C CYS A 118 -2.16 8.54 -3.29
N ALA A 119 -3.49 8.66 -3.16
CA ALA A 119 -4.09 9.46 -2.10
C ALA A 119 -3.71 8.96 -0.70
N TRP A 120 -3.62 7.65 -0.49
CA TRP A 120 -3.19 7.08 0.79
C TRP A 120 -1.74 7.42 1.11
N PHE A 121 -0.81 7.28 0.14
CA PHE A 121 0.58 7.68 0.35
C PHE A 121 0.74 9.19 0.55
N GLU A 122 -0.05 10.00 -0.15
CA GLU A 122 -0.11 11.45 0.11
C GLU A 122 -0.60 11.75 1.54
N GLU A 123 -1.56 11.00 2.06
CA GLU A 123 -2.04 11.17 3.44
C GLU A 123 -0.99 10.79 4.50
N HIS A 124 -0.06 9.89 4.17
CA HIS A 124 0.96 9.35 5.08
C HIS A 124 2.40 9.74 4.69
N GLN A 125 2.59 10.82 3.95
CA GLN A 125 3.91 11.26 3.48
C GLN A 125 4.87 11.67 4.61
N ASP A 126 4.34 11.99 5.79
CA ASP A 126 5.13 12.29 6.99
C ASP A 126 5.64 10.99 7.68
N GLU A 127 5.14 9.82 7.24
CA GLU A 127 5.46 8.49 7.79
C GLU A 127 6.19 7.60 6.76
N PHE A 128 5.94 7.79 5.47
CA PHE A 128 6.51 6.98 4.39
C PHE A 128 7.09 7.85 3.29
N THR A 129 8.33 7.54 2.90
CA THR A 129 8.97 8.08 1.71
C THR A 129 8.92 7.04 0.59
N VAL A 130 8.16 7.28 -0.48
CA VAL A 130 8.08 6.35 -1.63
C VAL A 130 9.21 6.64 -2.62
N LEU A 131 9.98 5.61 -3.00
CA LEU A 131 11.05 5.72 -4.00
C LEU A 131 10.44 5.99 -5.39
N PRO A 132 10.83 7.08 -6.08
CA PRO A 132 10.45 7.28 -7.47
C PRO A 132 11.10 6.20 -8.33
N TRP A 133 10.28 5.40 -9.02
CA TRP A 133 10.74 4.32 -9.88
C TRP A 133 10.28 4.54 -11.33
N PRO A 134 11.09 4.24 -12.35
CA PRO A 134 10.65 4.29 -13.75
C PRO A 134 9.62 3.18 -14.05
N ALA A 135 8.68 3.46 -14.94
CA ALA A 135 7.74 2.44 -15.42
C ALA A 135 8.45 1.36 -16.25
N ASN A 136 7.96 0.11 -16.18
CA ASN A 136 8.39 -1.02 -17.02
C ASN A 136 9.84 -1.51 -16.84
N LEU A 137 10.37 -1.56 -15.62
CA LEU A 137 11.63 -2.24 -15.31
C LEU A 137 11.42 -3.42 -14.33
N PRO A 138 10.78 -4.52 -14.77
CA PRO A 138 10.60 -5.72 -13.93
C PRO A 138 11.95 -6.32 -13.53
N ASP A 139 12.94 -6.28 -14.44
CA ASP A 139 14.30 -6.80 -14.25
C ASP A 139 15.10 -6.09 -13.14
N LEU A 140 14.56 -5.04 -12.53
CA LEU A 140 15.19 -4.32 -11.42
C LEU A 140 14.45 -4.49 -10.10
N ASN A 141 13.26 -5.11 -10.08
CA ASN A 141 12.48 -5.24 -8.86
C ASN A 141 13.00 -6.43 -8.01
N PRO A 142 13.55 -6.22 -6.81
CA PRO A 142 14.10 -7.30 -5.98
C PRO A 142 13.05 -8.36 -5.59
N ILE A 143 11.77 -7.98 -5.54
CA ILE A 143 10.71 -8.92 -5.17
C ILE A 143 10.51 -10.01 -6.23
N GLU A 144 10.78 -9.72 -7.51
CA GLU A 144 10.70 -10.71 -8.59
C GLU A 144 11.73 -11.82 -8.40
N ASN A 145 12.93 -11.47 -7.91
CA ASN A 145 13.94 -12.47 -7.57
C ASN A 145 13.52 -13.37 -6.40
N LEU A 146 12.81 -12.81 -5.43
CA LEU A 146 12.26 -13.59 -4.32
C LEU A 146 11.11 -14.50 -4.78
N TRP A 147 10.25 -14.03 -5.67
CA TRP A 147 9.20 -14.86 -6.27
C TRP A 147 9.76 -16.04 -7.05
N ASP A 148 10.78 -15.82 -7.88
CA ASP A 148 11.49 -16.89 -8.59
C ASP A 148 12.15 -17.89 -7.62
N HIS A 149 12.77 -17.40 -6.53
CA HIS A 149 13.31 -18.28 -5.49
C HIS A 149 12.22 -19.17 -4.87
N LEU A 150 11.09 -18.59 -4.48
CA LEU A 150 9.96 -19.34 -3.91
C LEU A 150 9.39 -20.37 -4.90
N ASP A 151 9.21 -19.98 -6.17
CA ASP A 151 8.71 -20.88 -7.22
C ASP A 151 9.64 -22.08 -7.41
N ARG A 152 10.96 -21.85 -7.47
CA ARG A 152 11.96 -22.94 -7.55
C ARG A 152 11.90 -23.87 -6.34
N VAL A 153 11.81 -23.32 -5.13
CA VAL A 153 11.72 -24.12 -3.90
C VAL A 153 10.47 -24.99 -3.92
N VAL A 154 9.30 -24.41 -4.23
CA VAL A 154 8.04 -25.16 -4.29
C VAL A 154 8.07 -26.23 -5.38
N ARG A 155 8.65 -25.93 -6.57
CA ARG A 155 8.78 -26.92 -7.65
C ARG A 155 9.69 -28.08 -7.29
N ALA A 156 10.71 -27.86 -6.47
CA ALA A 156 11.65 -28.88 -6.03
C ALA A 156 11.11 -29.76 -4.88
N MET A 157 9.97 -29.43 -4.28
CA MET A 157 9.40 -30.22 -3.18
C MET A 157 8.92 -31.60 -3.66
N ASP A 158 9.13 -32.60 -2.82
CA ASP A 158 8.59 -33.96 -3.01
C ASP A 158 7.91 -34.44 -1.71
N PRO A 159 6.58 -34.68 -1.70
CA PRO A 159 5.65 -34.46 -2.81
C PRO A 159 5.34 -32.97 -3.03
N GLN A 160 5.11 -32.57 -4.28
CA GLN A 160 4.63 -31.22 -4.57
C GLN A 160 3.24 -30.95 -3.95
N PRO A 161 2.96 -29.69 -3.57
CA PRO A 161 1.64 -29.30 -3.09
C PRO A 161 0.53 -29.58 -4.10
N ARG A 162 -0.53 -30.26 -3.67
CA ARG A 162 -1.65 -30.68 -4.56
C ARG A 162 -2.92 -29.86 -4.38
N ASN A 163 -2.95 -28.98 -3.39
CA ASN A 163 -4.08 -28.11 -3.12
C ASN A 163 -3.61 -26.75 -2.56
N LEU A 164 -4.54 -25.79 -2.52
CA LEU A 164 -4.23 -24.41 -2.12
C LEU A 164 -3.70 -24.31 -0.69
N ALA A 165 -4.21 -25.13 0.24
CA ALA A 165 -3.75 -25.09 1.63
C ALA A 165 -2.30 -25.58 1.73
N GLN A 166 -1.96 -26.70 1.08
CA GLN A 166 -0.60 -27.20 1.00
C GLN A 166 0.34 -26.21 0.32
N LEU A 167 -0.11 -25.54 -0.75
CA LEU A 167 0.69 -24.55 -1.45
C LEU A 167 0.96 -23.33 -0.56
N ALA A 168 -0.05 -22.84 0.16
CA ALA A 168 0.11 -21.73 1.10
C ALA A 168 1.11 -22.07 2.21
N THR A 169 1.00 -23.26 2.83
CA THR A 169 1.94 -23.72 3.86
C THR A 169 3.35 -23.89 3.30
N ALA A 170 3.48 -24.43 2.09
CA ALA A 170 4.77 -24.59 1.42
C ALA A 170 5.45 -23.24 1.16
N LEU A 171 4.71 -22.26 0.65
CA LEU A 171 5.21 -20.90 0.39
C LEU A 171 5.59 -20.18 1.69
N GLU A 172 4.78 -20.29 2.74
CA GLU A 172 5.07 -19.70 4.05
C GLU A 172 6.35 -20.31 4.65
N SER A 173 6.48 -21.64 4.61
CA SER A 173 7.68 -22.33 5.08
C SER A 173 8.90 -21.94 4.25
N ALA A 174 8.79 -21.88 2.92
CA ALA A 174 9.88 -21.46 2.05
C ALA A 174 10.31 -20.02 2.37
N TRP A 175 9.36 -19.10 2.53
CA TRP A 175 9.61 -17.70 2.87
C TRP A 175 10.35 -17.52 4.19
N LEU A 176 9.90 -18.22 5.25
CA LEU A 176 10.53 -18.15 6.58
C LEU A 176 11.95 -18.72 6.59
N ASN A 177 12.28 -19.59 5.63
CA ASN A 177 13.60 -20.18 5.50
C ASN A 177 14.55 -19.36 4.60
N ILE A 178 14.11 -18.26 3.97
CA ILE A 178 15.00 -17.41 3.18
C ILE A 178 16.01 -16.73 4.12
N PRO A 179 17.33 -16.95 3.95
CA PRO A 179 18.31 -16.29 4.79
C PRO A 179 18.27 -14.77 4.63
N VAL A 180 18.46 -14.02 5.72
CA VAL A 180 18.52 -12.55 5.70
C VAL A 180 19.57 -12.03 4.71
N ASN A 181 20.68 -12.76 4.54
CA ASN A 181 21.73 -12.40 3.57
C ASN A 181 21.21 -12.38 2.12
N THR A 182 20.23 -13.22 1.77
CA THR A 182 19.60 -13.20 0.44
C THR A 182 18.97 -11.83 0.16
N PHE A 183 18.26 -11.28 1.14
CA PHE A 183 17.67 -9.94 1.01
C PHE A 183 18.75 -8.86 0.89
N ARG A 184 19.82 -8.94 1.71
CA ARG A 184 20.93 -7.96 1.64
C ARG A 184 21.62 -8.00 0.28
N ASN A 185 22.01 -9.18 -0.19
CA ASN A 185 22.66 -9.34 -1.49
C ASN A 185 21.80 -8.79 -2.63
N LEU A 186 20.49 -9.03 -2.60
CA LEU A 186 19.58 -8.48 -3.61
C LEU A 186 19.56 -6.96 -3.61
N ILE A 187 19.53 -6.32 -2.44
CA ILE A 187 19.60 -4.86 -2.31
C ILE A 187 20.97 -4.33 -2.75
N ASP A 188 22.05 -4.95 -2.28
CA ASP A 188 23.43 -4.56 -2.59
C ASP A 188 23.75 -4.74 -4.10
N SER A 189 23.04 -5.63 -4.79
CA SER A 189 23.15 -5.82 -6.24
C SER A 189 22.49 -4.71 -7.08
N LEU A 190 21.60 -3.89 -6.50
CA LEU A 190 20.83 -2.88 -7.24
C LEU A 190 21.70 -1.88 -8.02
N PRO A 191 22.79 -1.30 -7.44
CA PRO A 191 23.66 -0.40 -8.18
C PRO A 191 24.29 -1.06 -9.42
N ALA A 192 24.69 -2.33 -9.31
CA ALA A 192 25.26 -3.08 -10.42
C ALA A 192 24.20 -3.35 -11.51
N ARG A 193 22.99 -3.77 -11.13
CA ARG A 193 21.86 -3.96 -12.06
C ARG A 193 21.52 -2.66 -12.80
N LEU A 194 21.47 -1.54 -12.08
CA LEU A 194 21.24 -0.21 -12.68
C LEU A 194 22.34 0.18 -13.67
N ALA A 195 23.60 -0.15 -13.39
CA ALA A 195 24.70 0.08 -14.32
C ALA A 195 24.53 -0.73 -15.61
N VAL A 196 24.02 -1.96 -15.53
CA VAL A 196 23.69 -2.79 -16.70
C VAL A 196 22.54 -2.19 -17.50
N VAL A 197 21.44 -1.75 -16.85
CA VAL A 197 20.31 -1.06 -17.53
C VAL A 197 20.79 0.17 -18.28
N ARG A 198 21.62 0.99 -17.63
CA ARG A 198 22.18 2.20 -18.22
C ARG A 198 23.03 1.87 -19.44
N SER A 199 23.85 0.82 -19.36
CA SER A 199 24.68 0.36 -20.48
C SER A 199 23.83 -0.19 -21.63
N ALA A 200 22.70 -0.84 -21.32
CA ALA A 200 21.71 -1.32 -22.28
C ALA A 200 20.78 -0.21 -22.81
N LYS A 201 20.99 1.06 -22.43
CA LYS A 201 20.13 2.21 -22.80
C LYS A 201 18.64 1.97 -22.50
N GLY A 202 18.32 1.27 -21.42
CA GLY A 202 16.95 0.91 -21.05
C GLY A 202 16.38 -0.32 -21.76
N GLY A 203 17.20 -1.07 -22.50
CA GLY A 203 16.83 -2.37 -23.05
C GLY A 203 16.70 -3.47 -21.99
N HIS A 204 16.05 -4.59 -22.36
CA HIS A 204 15.82 -5.75 -21.51
C HIS A 204 17.14 -6.37 -21.04
N ILE A 205 17.19 -6.81 -19.78
CA ILE A 205 18.36 -7.46 -19.20
C ILE A 205 17.95 -8.88 -18.85
N SER A 206 18.57 -9.89 -19.46
CA SER A 206 18.20 -11.28 -19.19
C SER A 206 18.41 -11.61 -17.71
N VAL A 207 17.41 -12.25 -17.09
CA VAL A 207 17.46 -12.77 -15.70
C VAL A 207 18.69 -13.66 -15.45
N THR A 208 19.22 -14.30 -16.49
CA THR A 208 20.47 -15.09 -16.46
C THR A 208 21.73 -14.27 -16.18
N GLY A 209 21.78 -12.98 -16.53
CA GLY A 209 22.89 -12.07 -16.14
C GLY A 209 22.79 -11.58 -14.70
N LEU A 210 21.58 -11.70 -14.12
CA LEU A 210 21.27 -11.26 -12.76
C LEU A 210 21.66 -12.31 -11.71
N CYS A 211 21.61 -13.60 -12.07
CA CYS A 211 22.12 -14.70 -11.25
C CYS A 211 23.66 -14.71 -11.09
N ILE A 212 24.41 -13.95 -11.89
CA ILE A 212 25.88 -13.85 -11.76
C ILE A 212 26.28 -12.79 -10.72
N LEU A 213 25.33 -11.96 -10.27
CA LEU A 213 25.55 -10.85 -9.34
C LEU A 213 24.87 -11.01 -7.97
N THR A 214 24.29 -12.19 -7.68
CA THR A 214 23.62 -12.55 -6.42
C THR A 214 24.32 -13.66 -5.68
#